data_AF-A0A1A9N036-F1
#
_entry.id   AF-A0A1A9N036-F1
#
_cell.length_a   1.000
_cell.length_b   1.000
_cell.length_c   1.000
_cell.angle_alpha   90.00
_cell.angle_beta   90.00
_cell.angle_gamma   90.00
#
_symmetry.space_group_name_H-M   'P 1'
#
loop_
_entity.id
_entity.type
_entity.pdbx_description
1 polymer ?
#
loop_
_entity_poly.entity_id
_entity_poly.type
_entity_poly.pdbx_seq_one_letter_code
_entity_poly.pdbx_strand_id
1 'polypeptide(L)'
;MSPRRTKSRGSRVHKPLTKTLLLPMDRASANEQSLAHHLALVACRSGHGNGHLINELMRAVYLSWFLQRAGYGTCPAGQFKVAEYAVEATLSRAKECGEWRLPAETIADFEALLALHDSQLASAPLHEVLAAEHKLRTFLAGTTSSPIPVNA
;
A
#
# COMPACT_ATOMS: atom_id res chain seq x y z
N MET A 1 12.46 40.76 37.86
CA MET A 1 13.39 40.20 36.87
C MET A 1 13.54 38.71 37.14
N SER A 2 13.13 37.84 36.21
CA SER A 2 13.22 36.38 36.35
C SER A 2 13.85 35.83 35.06
N PRO A 3 14.94 35.06 35.10
CA PRO A 3 15.54 34.55 33.88
C PRO A 3 14.81 33.28 33.44
N ARG A 4 14.56 33.25 32.13
CA ARG A 4 13.84 32.24 31.37
C ARG A 4 14.76 31.03 31.15
N ARG A 5 14.40 29.85 31.66
CA ARG A 5 15.07 28.58 31.31
C ARG A 5 14.79 28.23 29.85
N THR A 6 15.78 28.41 28.98
CA THR A 6 15.81 27.82 27.63
C THR A 6 16.15 26.34 27.74
N LYS A 7 15.16 25.47 27.52
CA LYS A 7 15.39 24.03 27.30
C LYS A 7 15.98 23.84 25.91
N SER A 8 17.20 23.31 25.84
CA SER A 8 17.84 22.91 24.59
C SER A 8 17.02 21.78 23.93
N ARG A 9 16.67 21.96 22.66
CA ARG A 9 16.13 20.89 21.82
C ARG A 9 17.26 19.91 21.55
N GLY A 10 17.18 18.70 22.12
CA GLY A 10 18.06 17.61 21.75
C GLY A 10 17.93 17.33 20.25
N SER A 11 19.03 17.51 19.52
CA SER A 11 19.16 17.03 18.15
C SER A 11 19.01 15.52 18.16
N ARG A 12 17.98 15.00 17.49
CA ARG A 12 17.88 13.55 17.23
C ARG A 12 19.05 13.18 16.34
N VAL A 13 20.04 12.50 16.92
CA VAL A 13 21.13 11.88 16.17
C VAL A 13 20.50 10.79 15.30
N HIS A 14 20.24 11.09 14.02
CA HIS A 14 19.80 10.08 13.08
C HIS A 14 20.96 9.12 12.83
N LYS A 15 20.78 7.87 13.25
CA LYS A 15 21.73 6.79 12.98
C LYS A 15 21.85 6.64 11.44
N PRO A 16 23.05 6.64 10.86
CA PRO A 16 23.22 6.56 9.42
C PRO A 16 22.62 5.25 8.89
N LEU A 17 21.88 5.34 7.78
CA LEU A 17 21.28 4.19 7.11
C LEU A 17 22.37 3.24 6.61
N THR A 18 22.16 1.94 6.77
CA THR A 18 23.05 0.93 6.17
C THR A 18 22.88 0.92 4.66
N LYS A 19 23.93 0.54 3.92
CA LYS A 19 23.88 0.47 2.45
C LYS A 19 22.69 -0.33 1.92
N THR A 20 22.34 -1.42 2.60
CA THR A 20 21.18 -2.26 2.27
C THR A 20 19.86 -1.49 2.28
N LEU A 21 19.69 -0.51 3.17
CA LEU A 21 18.45 0.29 3.25
C LEU A 21 18.31 1.32 2.12
N LEU A 22 19.42 1.62 1.45
CA LEU A 22 19.46 2.56 0.32
C LEU A 22 19.27 1.86 -1.04
N LEU A 23 19.42 0.53 -1.06
CA LEU A 23 19.18 -0.27 -2.26
C LEU A 23 17.70 -0.68 -2.32
N PRO A 24 17.19 -0.99 -3.53
CA PRO A 24 15.89 -1.62 -3.66
C PRO A 24 15.78 -2.94 -2.91
N MET A 25 14.54 -3.39 -2.73
CA MET A 25 14.28 -4.74 -2.21
C MET A 25 15.01 -5.77 -3.07
N ASP A 26 15.51 -6.83 -2.45
CA ASP A 26 16.13 -7.91 -3.22
C ASP A 26 15.08 -8.57 -4.13
N ARG A 27 15.54 -9.06 -5.28
CA ARG A 27 14.66 -9.58 -6.32
C ARG A 27 13.81 -10.77 -5.85
N ALA A 28 14.32 -11.60 -4.95
CA ALA A 28 13.58 -12.76 -4.48
C ALA A 28 12.37 -12.33 -3.66
N SER A 29 12.57 -11.44 -2.69
CA SER A 29 11.50 -10.87 -1.87
C SER A 29 10.47 -10.10 -2.72
N ALA A 30 10.93 -9.29 -3.68
CA ALA A 30 10.04 -8.53 -4.56
C ALA A 30 9.17 -9.45 -5.44
N ASN A 31 9.77 -10.51 -5.99
CA ASN A 31 9.05 -11.49 -6.79
C ASN A 31 8.04 -12.29 -5.96
N GLU A 32 8.35 -12.61 -4.71
CA GLU A 32 7.42 -13.29 -3.80
C GLU A 32 6.19 -12.43 -3.52
N GLN A 33 6.37 -11.14 -3.22
CA GLN A 33 5.26 -10.20 -3.02
C GLN A 33 4.43 -10.02 -4.30
N SER A 34 5.09 -9.81 -5.43
CA SER A 34 4.44 -9.70 -6.73
C SER A 34 3.58 -10.94 -7.02
N LEU A 35 4.14 -12.13 -6.87
CA LEU A 35 3.43 -13.39 -7.10
C LEU A 35 2.20 -13.53 -6.19
N ALA A 36 2.34 -13.21 -4.89
CA ALA A 36 1.23 -13.27 -3.95
C ALA A 36 0.07 -12.36 -4.37
N HIS A 37 0.37 -11.12 -4.77
CA HIS A 37 -0.66 -10.16 -5.19
C HIS A 37 -1.32 -10.55 -6.51
N HIS A 38 -0.55 -10.99 -7.51
CA HIS A 38 -1.12 -11.41 -8.80
C HIS A 38 -1.96 -12.68 -8.67
N LEU A 39 -1.57 -13.63 -7.81
CA LEU A 39 -2.40 -14.80 -7.50
C LEU A 39 -3.68 -14.44 -6.77
N ALA A 40 -3.62 -13.49 -5.83
CA ALA A 40 -4.81 -12.97 -5.16
C ALA A 40 -5.79 -12.35 -6.16
N LEU A 41 -5.29 -11.55 -7.12
CA LEU A 41 -6.12 -10.96 -8.17
C LEU A 41 -6.78 -12.03 -9.04
N VAL A 42 -6.04 -13.04 -9.50
CA VAL A 42 -6.57 -14.14 -10.32
C VAL A 42 -7.65 -14.93 -9.59
N ALA A 43 -7.44 -15.23 -8.30
CA ALA A 43 -8.40 -15.93 -7.47
C ALA A 43 -9.69 -15.11 -7.27
N CYS A 44 -9.56 -13.82 -6.91
CA CYS A 44 -10.69 -12.91 -6.72
C CYS A 44 -11.46 -12.66 -8.03
N ARG A 45 -10.78 -12.56 -9.18
CA ARG A 45 -11.43 -12.48 -10.50
C ARG A 45 -12.30 -13.71 -10.80
N SER A 46 -11.81 -14.89 -10.42
CA SER A 46 -12.47 -16.16 -10.70
C SER A 46 -13.55 -16.53 -9.66
N GLY A 47 -13.81 -15.67 -8.67
CA GLY A 47 -14.73 -15.94 -7.55
C GLY A 47 -14.22 -16.97 -6.53
N HIS A 48 -12.92 -17.28 -6.57
CA HIS A 48 -12.23 -18.13 -5.59
C HIS A 48 -11.45 -17.28 -4.58
N GLY A 49 -11.85 -16.01 -4.41
CA GLY A 49 -11.27 -15.11 -3.42
C GLY A 49 -11.64 -15.53 -2.00
N ASN A 50 -11.02 -14.86 -1.03
CA ASN A 50 -11.39 -14.92 0.36
C ASN A 50 -10.92 -13.63 1.06
N GLY A 51 -11.25 -13.47 2.34
CA GLY A 51 -10.89 -12.27 3.10
C GLY A 51 -9.39 -12.00 3.15
N HIS A 52 -8.55 -13.04 3.21
CA HIS A 52 -7.11 -12.85 3.19
C HIS A 52 -6.64 -12.29 1.85
N LEU A 53 -7.08 -12.87 0.72
CA LEU A 53 -6.69 -12.43 -0.62
C LEU A 53 -7.17 -11.00 -0.93
N ILE A 54 -8.39 -10.64 -0.51
CA ILE A 54 -8.89 -9.28 -0.64
C ILE A 54 -8.09 -8.29 0.20
N ASN A 55 -7.69 -8.67 1.41
CA ASN A 55 -6.83 -7.84 2.26
C ASN A 55 -5.43 -7.66 1.66
N GLU A 56 -4.87 -8.69 1.01
CA GLU A 56 -3.59 -8.58 0.30
C GLU A 56 -3.66 -7.60 -0.87
N LEU A 57 -4.75 -7.61 -1.64
CA LEU A 57 -4.96 -6.62 -2.70
C LEU A 57 -5.10 -5.21 -2.15
N MET A 58 -5.85 -5.03 -1.06
CA MET A 58 -5.98 -3.73 -0.39
C MET A 58 -4.63 -3.24 0.16
N ARG A 59 -3.80 -4.15 0.69
CA ARG A 59 -2.44 -3.84 1.13
C ARG A 59 -1.61 -3.29 -0.04
N ALA A 60 -1.64 -3.95 -1.20
CA ALA A 60 -0.92 -3.50 -2.39
C ALA A 60 -1.38 -2.09 -2.85
N VAL A 61 -2.68 -1.81 -2.82
CA VAL A 61 -3.24 -0.47 -3.14
C VAL A 61 -2.64 0.61 -2.23
N TYR A 62 -2.68 0.41 -0.91
CA TYR A 62 -2.18 1.42 0.03
C TYR A 62 -0.66 1.57 0.02
N LEU A 63 0.09 0.47 -0.11
CA LEU A 63 1.54 0.56 -0.23
C LEU A 63 1.94 1.31 -1.49
N SER A 64 1.28 1.00 -2.60
CA SER A 64 1.52 1.69 -3.86
C SER A 64 1.24 3.18 -3.77
N TRP A 65 0.17 3.56 -3.06
CA TRP A 65 -0.16 4.95 -2.78
C TRP A 65 0.92 5.65 -1.95
N PHE A 66 1.36 5.03 -0.85
CA PHE A 66 2.37 5.63 0.02
C PHE A 66 3.73 5.76 -0.65
N LEU A 67 4.11 4.80 -1.50
CA LEU A 67 5.32 4.85 -2.31
C LEU A 67 5.23 5.92 -3.40
N GLN A 68 4.08 6.07 -4.06
CA GLN A 68 3.85 7.16 -5.00
C GLN A 68 3.96 8.53 -4.31
N ARG A 69 3.41 8.67 -3.11
CA ARG A 69 3.56 9.88 -2.29
C ARG A 69 5.00 10.16 -1.85
N ALA A 70 5.85 9.14 -1.83
CA ALA A 70 7.29 9.27 -1.61
C ALA A 70 8.08 9.53 -2.90
N GLY A 71 7.42 9.61 -4.06
CA GLY A 71 8.01 9.93 -5.35
C GLY A 71 8.29 8.73 -6.25
N TYR A 72 7.81 7.53 -5.90
CA TYR A 72 8.07 6.31 -6.67
C TYR A 72 6.86 5.93 -7.51
N GLY A 73 6.98 6.11 -8.83
CA GLY A 73 5.91 5.80 -9.77
C GLY A 73 4.79 6.85 -9.79
N THR A 74 3.85 6.69 -10.71
CA THR A 74 2.76 7.65 -10.90
C THR A 74 1.54 6.94 -11.48
N CYS A 75 0.41 7.13 -10.82
CA CYS A 75 -0.90 6.69 -11.23
C CYS A 75 -1.95 7.71 -10.74
N PRO A 76 -3.01 8.02 -11.50
CA PRO A 76 -4.06 8.93 -11.05
C PRO A 76 -4.67 8.46 -9.72
N ALA A 77 -4.87 9.36 -8.74
CA ALA A 77 -5.45 8.93 -7.45
C ALA A 77 -6.86 8.34 -7.60
N GLY A 78 -7.59 8.73 -8.64
CA GLY A 78 -8.87 8.12 -9.01
C GLY A 78 -8.79 6.61 -9.21
N GLN A 79 -7.71 6.07 -9.78
CA GLN A 79 -7.54 4.62 -9.95
C GLN A 79 -7.35 3.90 -8.61
N PHE A 80 -6.57 4.49 -7.69
CA PHE A 80 -6.46 3.97 -6.33
C PHE A 80 -7.82 3.96 -5.62
N LYS A 81 -8.63 4.99 -5.86
CA LYS A 81 -9.96 5.09 -5.26
C LYS A 81 -10.94 4.07 -5.83
N VAL A 82 -10.90 3.83 -7.14
CA VAL A 82 -11.67 2.75 -7.78
C VAL A 82 -11.32 1.39 -7.15
N ALA A 83 -10.04 1.09 -6.97
CA ALA A 83 -9.60 -0.15 -6.35
C ALA A 83 -10.04 -0.28 -4.89
N GLU A 84 -9.96 0.81 -4.12
CA GLU A 84 -10.44 0.84 -2.73
C GLU A 84 -11.95 0.55 -2.64
N TYR A 85 -12.76 1.23 -3.46
CA TYR A 85 -14.20 0.99 -3.52
C TYR A 85 -14.55 -0.42 -4.00
N ALA A 86 -13.79 -0.98 -4.93
CA ALA A 86 -13.98 -2.35 -5.40
C ALA A 86 -13.79 -3.37 -4.28
N VAL A 87 -12.77 -3.17 -3.43
CA VAL A 87 -12.55 -4.00 -2.24
C VAL A 87 -13.70 -3.84 -1.25
N GLU A 88 -14.13 -2.61 -0.94
CA GLU A 88 -15.24 -2.35 -0.01
C GLU A 88 -16.56 -2.99 -0.49
N ALA A 89 -16.85 -2.89 -1.79
CA ALA A 89 -17.99 -3.53 -2.41
C ALA A 89 -17.90 -5.07 -2.30
N THR A 90 -16.71 -5.63 -2.54
CA THR A 90 -16.48 -7.08 -2.42
C THR A 90 -16.64 -7.56 -0.98
N LEU A 91 -16.16 -6.80 0.00
CA LEU A 91 -16.35 -7.10 1.42
C LEU A 91 -17.82 -7.07 1.84
N SER A 92 -18.58 -6.11 1.33
CA SER A 92 -20.02 -6.01 1.58
C SER A 92 -20.76 -7.20 0.98
N ARG A 93 -20.50 -7.52 -0.29
CA ARG A 93 -21.08 -8.69 -0.98
C ARG A 93 -20.73 -10.00 -0.27
N ALA A 94 -19.48 -10.17 0.16
CA ALA A 94 -19.06 -11.35 0.88
C ALA A 94 -19.81 -11.54 2.21
N LYS A 95 -20.16 -10.44 2.91
CA LYS A 95 -21.00 -10.52 4.12
C LYS A 95 -22.44 -10.89 3.82
N GLU A 96 -22.98 -10.41 2.70
CA GLU A 96 -24.38 -10.62 2.33
C GLU A 96 -24.64 -12.03 1.75
N CYS A 97 -23.77 -12.51 0.85
CA CYS A 97 -23.99 -13.76 0.12
C CYS A 97 -22.80 -14.73 0.14
N GLY A 98 -21.71 -14.40 0.83
CA GLY A 98 -20.52 -15.27 0.89
C GLY A 98 -19.63 -15.23 -0.37
N GLU A 99 -19.94 -14.37 -1.35
CA GLU A 99 -19.18 -14.30 -2.59
C GLU A 99 -17.99 -13.34 -2.50
N TRP A 100 -16.80 -13.88 -2.76
CA TRP A 100 -15.53 -13.16 -2.75
C TRP A 100 -15.01 -12.93 -4.16
N ARG A 101 -15.76 -12.12 -4.92
CA ARG A 101 -15.43 -11.80 -6.31
C ARG A 101 -15.30 -10.29 -6.50
N LEU A 102 -14.17 -9.87 -7.10
CA LEU A 102 -13.99 -8.48 -7.51
C LEU A 102 -14.89 -8.13 -8.71
N PRO A 103 -15.43 -6.91 -8.78
CA PRO A 103 -16.17 -6.44 -9.96
C PRO A 103 -15.28 -6.52 -11.22
N ALA A 104 -15.82 -7.08 -12.30
CA ALA A 104 -15.05 -7.38 -13.52
C ALA A 104 -14.46 -6.12 -14.16
N GLU A 105 -15.17 -5.00 -14.08
CA GLU A 105 -14.78 -3.68 -14.56
C GLU A 105 -13.53 -3.12 -13.85
N THR A 106 -13.25 -3.57 -12.62
CA THR A 106 -12.13 -3.07 -11.80
C THR A 106 -10.86 -3.91 -11.93
N ILE A 107 -10.93 -5.04 -12.64
CA ILE A 107 -9.77 -5.93 -12.81
C ILE A 107 -8.61 -5.23 -13.50
N ALA A 108 -8.89 -4.44 -14.54
CA ALA A 108 -7.86 -3.69 -15.27
C ALA A 108 -7.18 -2.64 -14.39
N ASP A 109 -7.92 -1.99 -13.48
CA ASP A 109 -7.35 -1.04 -12.52
C ASP A 109 -6.41 -1.75 -11.53
N PHE A 110 -6.78 -2.95 -11.06
CA PHE A 110 -5.90 -3.77 -10.23
C PHE A 110 -4.65 -4.23 -10.99
N GLU A 111 -4.77 -4.68 -12.23
CA GLU A 111 -3.62 -5.07 -13.05
C GLU A 111 -2.62 -3.90 -13.20
N ALA A 112 -3.12 -2.70 -13.47
CA ALA A 112 -2.30 -1.49 -13.57
C ALA A 112 -1.64 -1.11 -12.23
N LEU A 113 -2.39 -1.20 -11.12
CA LEU A 113 -1.87 -0.89 -9.78
C LEU A 113 -0.84 -1.92 -9.31
N LEU A 114 -1.02 -3.21 -9.60
CA LEU A 114 -0.04 -4.24 -9.27
C LEU A 114 1.23 -4.07 -10.10
N ALA A 115 1.11 -3.77 -11.40
CA ALA A 115 2.27 -3.46 -12.24
C ALA A 115 3.04 -2.22 -11.74
N LEU A 116 2.33 -1.18 -11.29
CA LEU A 116 2.93 -0.03 -10.62
C LEU A 116 3.68 -0.48 -9.36
N HIS A 117 3.06 -1.31 -8.52
CA HIS A 117 3.67 -1.78 -7.29
C HIS A 117 4.96 -2.56 -7.54
N ASP A 118 4.93 -3.48 -8.51
CA ASP A 118 6.09 -4.27 -8.93
C ASP A 118 7.25 -3.35 -9.36
N SER A 119 6.95 -2.31 -10.15
CA SER A 119 7.93 -1.31 -10.55
C SER A 119 8.47 -0.49 -9.37
N GLN A 120 7.62 -0.20 -8.38
CA GLN A 120 8.06 0.51 -7.17
C GLN A 120 8.99 -0.36 -6.33
N LEU A 121 8.68 -1.64 -6.12
CA LEU A 121 9.55 -2.56 -5.36
C LEU A 121 10.92 -2.76 -6.03
N ALA A 122 10.96 -2.73 -7.37
CA ALA A 122 12.18 -2.85 -8.13
C ALA A 122 13.08 -1.60 -8.10
N SER A 123 12.57 -0.43 -7.70
CA SER A 123 13.26 0.87 -7.83
C SER A 123 13.37 1.67 -6.54
N ALA A 124 12.38 1.57 -5.65
CA ALA A 124 12.35 2.31 -4.39
C ALA A 124 13.38 1.75 -3.40
N PRO A 125 14.16 2.60 -2.72
CA PRO A 125 15.01 2.16 -1.61
C PRO A 125 14.20 1.44 -0.54
N LEU A 126 14.79 0.39 0.05
CA LEU A 126 14.13 -0.45 1.05
C LEU A 126 13.60 0.36 2.25
N HIS A 127 14.27 1.44 2.66
CA HIS A 127 13.76 2.29 3.75
C HIS A 127 12.44 2.99 3.42
N GLU A 128 12.17 3.31 2.15
CA GLU A 128 10.91 3.91 1.71
C GLU A 128 9.79 2.87 1.69
N VAL A 129 10.09 1.63 1.30
CA VAL A 129 9.15 0.50 1.42
C VAL A 129 8.78 0.27 2.90
N LEU A 130 9.77 0.20 3.78
CA LEU A 130 9.52 0.05 5.23
C LEU A 130 8.75 1.23 5.83
N ALA A 131 8.99 2.45 5.33
CA ALA A 131 8.23 3.63 5.73
C ALA A 131 6.77 3.56 5.26
N ALA A 132 6.51 3.09 4.04
CA ALA A 132 5.17 2.85 3.52
C ALA A 132 4.43 1.78 4.36
N GLU A 133 5.09 0.68 4.71
CA GLU A 133 4.52 -0.34 5.60
C GLU A 133 4.23 0.18 7.01
N HIS A 134 5.09 1.07 7.53
CA HIS A 134 4.83 1.72 8.81
C HIS A 134 3.59 2.62 8.74
N LYS A 135 3.49 3.46 7.70
CA LYS A 135 2.30 4.32 7.45
C LYS A 135 1.03 3.48 7.36
N LEU A 136 1.07 2.36 6.64
CA LEU A 136 -0.07 1.44 6.55
C LEU A 136 -0.46 0.87 7.91
N ARG A 137 0.49 0.37 8.70
CA ARG A 137 0.20 -0.14 10.06
C ARG A 137 -0.39 0.93 10.97
N THR A 138 0.13 2.16 10.92
CA THR A 138 -0.42 3.29 11.69
C THR A 138 -1.84 3.61 11.26
N PHE A 139 -2.12 3.61 9.96
CA PHE A 139 -3.46 3.81 9.42
C PHE A 139 -4.43 2.74 9.90
N LEU A 140 -4.05 1.46 9.79
CA LEU A 140 -4.89 0.33 10.22
C LEU A 140 -5.14 0.30 11.74
N ALA A 141 -4.23 0.86 12.55
CA ALA A 141 -4.39 0.97 13.99
C ALA A 141 -5.22 2.21 14.41
N GLY A 142 -5.45 3.15 13.51
CA GLY A 142 -6.16 4.40 13.76
C GLY A 142 -7.63 4.37 13.37
N THR A 143 -8.32 5.49 13.60
CA THR A 143 -9.70 5.73 13.14
C THR A 143 -9.75 6.79 12.03
N THR A 144 -8.61 7.06 11.39
CA THR A 144 -8.49 8.10 10.36
C THR A 144 -9.18 7.66 9.07
N SER A 145 -9.73 8.62 8.33
CA SER A 145 -10.26 8.39 6.98
C SER A 145 -9.17 7.90 6.03
N SER A 146 -9.57 7.32 4.89
CA SER A 146 -8.64 6.81 3.89
C SER A 146 -7.62 7.89 3.49
N PRO A 147 -6.32 7.54 3.42
CA PRO A 147 -5.27 8.44 2.95
C PRO A 147 -5.34 8.75 1.45
N ILE A 148 -6.20 8.07 0.68
CA ILE A 148 -6.41 8.28 -0.76
C ILE A 148 -7.53 9.31 -0.93
N PRO A 149 -7.25 10.48 -1.55
CA PRO A 149 -8.25 11.53 -1.71
C PRO A 149 -9.35 11.11 -2.68
N VAL A 150 -10.57 11.60 -2.44
CA VAL A 150 -11.75 11.33 -3.30
C VAL A 150 -11.63 12.05 -4.65
N ASN A 151 -10.94 13.19 -4.68
CA ASN A 151 -10.65 13.97 -5.90
C ASN A 151 -9.14 14.21 -5.95
N ALA A 152 -8.47 13.77 -7.01
CA ALA A 152 -7.11 14.20 -7.34
C ALA A 152 -7.07 14.82 -8.73
#